data_AF-A0A8S3ZCV5-F1
#
_entry.id   AF-A0A8S3ZCV5-F1
#
_cell.length_a   1.000
_cell.length_b   1.000
_cell.length_c   1.000
_cell.angle_alpha   90.00
_cell.angle_beta   90.00
_cell.angle_gamma   90.00
#
_symmetry.space_group_name_H-M   'P 1'
#
loop_
_entity.id
_entity.type
_entity.pdbx_description
1 polymer ?
#
loop_
_entity_poly.entity_id
_entity_poly.type
_entity_poly.pdbx_seq_one_letter_code
_entity_poly.pdbx_strand_id
1 'polypeptide(L)'
;DSAAAAVAAAAAKETTSTADQPPQICVVAQKAALDSTNEEEEPAQDIEMPPPMAIQDHSFKPEKEVSTDDVSAKLASQLSLKPQAEANSTIDLANQIENVVKHQTEPCQDPSQDTSHDPSQDLTDNQVATTADQEFNQTNEHNTKEEEEEEDDKADSEEKDIEAEKAKYLKKRQFVIQELYDTEKDYVKDLASIVDGYMAYMRDNPLPDEMEGKDKIVFGNIHQIYDWHNETMLAELEKCLTNPNRVGSIFVRYERRLYMYVKYCENKPKSEFIVSEYLDTYFEEVRQKLGHRLMLPDLLIKPVQRIMRYQLLLKDILKYTEKAEEDTTELKKALRVMCVVPKAANDMMQVGRLQGFDGKITAQGKLLLQDTLLVSEVSSGGQQKFKERRVFLFEQIIIFSEMIESKKDNFSNPTYIYKNSLKVNKMSLCDTVEGEPLRFQLTDRTPGSDVRMIIQANSEENKETWVKQIRSILDMQGDFLRALQSPIAYQKELTKEL
;
A
#
# COMPACT_ATOMS: atom_id res chain seq x y z
N ASP A 1 -33.91 58.07 -47.37
CA ASP A 1 -34.03 58.23 -48.84
C ASP A 1 -33.21 57.18 -49.58
N SER A 2 -33.48 57.03 -50.88
CA SER A 2 -32.68 56.39 -51.97
C SER A 2 -31.38 55.64 -51.61
N ALA A 3 -31.09 54.43 -52.09
CA ALA A 3 -31.82 53.39 -52.86
C ALA A 3 -30.96 52.09 -52.77
N ALA A 4 -31.42 50.84 -52.76
CA ALA A 4 -32.59 50.14 -53.31
C ALA A 4 -32.43 49.55 -54.74
N ALA A 5 -32.41 48.20 -54.77
CA ALA A 5 -32.88 47.27 -55.82
C ALA A 5 -31.96 46.77 -56.98
N ALA A 6 -31.65 45.46 -56.93
CA ALA A 6 -31.71 44.45 -58.02
C ALA A 6 -31.26 43.08 -57.41
N VAL A 7 -32.08 42.09 -57.02
CA VAL A 7 -33.33 41.47 -57.55
C VAL A 7 -33.10 40.36 -58.60
N ALA A 8 -32.81 39.16 -58.08
CA ALA A 8 -33.44 37.86 -58.38
C ALA A 8 -33.38 37.18 -59.77
N ALA A 9 -33.69 35.87 -59.71
CA ALA A 9 -34.21 34.97 -60.75
C ALA A 9 -33.25 34.31 -61.78
N ALA A 10 -32.88 33.06 -61.49
CA ALA A 10 -33.00 31.94 -62.43
C ALA A 10 -33.15 30.62 -61.63
N ALA A 11 -34.05 29.72 -62.04
CA ALA A 11 -34.27 28.44 -61.36
C ALA A 11 -34.74 27.33 -62.32
N ALA A 12 -34.53 26.09 -61.88
CA ALA A 12 -35.08 24.82 -62.39
C ALA A 12 -34.46 24.16 -63.64
N LYS A 13 -34.65 22.83 -63.68
CA LYS A 13 -34.39 21.83 -64.74
C LYS A 13 -32.92 21.43 -65.00
N GLU A 14 -32.56 20.14 -65.14
CA GLU A 14 -33.25 18.86 -64.81
C GLU A 14 -32.23 17.68 -64.87
N THR A 15 -32.58 16.50 -64.33
CA THR A 15 -32.11 15.11 -64.63
C THR A 15 -30.85 14.88 -65.50
N THR A 16 -29.87 13.98 -65.26
CA THR A 16 -29.62 12.83 -64.33
C THR A 16 -28.11 12.43 -64.48
N SER A 17 -27.46 11.35 -63.98
CA SER A 17 -27.88 10.05 -63.42
C SER A 17 -26.79 9.39 -62.52
N THR A 18 -27.18 8.30 -61.84
CA THR A 18 -26.39 7.15 -61.31
C THR A 18 -24.89 7.02 -61.62
N ALA A 19 -24.08 6.94 -60.55
CA ALA A 19 -23.23 5.77 -60.21
C ALA A 19 -22.75 5.90 -58.73
N ASP A 20 -22.48 4.79 -58.05
CA ASP A 20 -22.16 4.73 -56.62
C ASP A 20 -20.83 3.99 -56.36
N GLN A 21 -19.93 4.60 -55.59
CA GLN A 21 -18.78 3.97 -54.92
C GLN A 21 -18.22 4.91 -53.82
N PRO A 22 -17.58 4.36 -52.75
CA PRO A 22 -17.45 5.06 -51.47
C PRO A 22 -16.31 6.11 -51.41
N PRO A 23 -16.42 7.12 -50.53
CA PRO A 23 -15.47 8.22 -50.45
C PRO A 23 -14.12 7.81 -49.84
N GLN A 24 -13.04 8.02 -50.58
CA GLN A 24 -11.69 8.05 -50.01
C GLN A 24 -11.48 9.37 -49.24
N ILE A 25 -11.20 9.28 -47.94
CA ILE A 25 -10.76 10.44 -47.15
C ILE A 25 -9.27 10.67 -47.43
N CYS A 26 -8.98 11.41 -48.51
CA CYS A 26 -7.62 11.87 -48.80
C CYS A 26 -7.31 13.11 -47.96
N VAL A 27 -6.32 13.03 -47.07
CA VAL A 27 -5.92 14.12 -46.18
C VAL A 27 -5.15 15.18 -46.96
N VAL A 28 -5.77 16.33 -47.21
CA VAL A 28 -5.09 17.50 -47.79
C VAL A 28 -4.28 18.19 -46.70
N ALA A 29 -2.96 18.01 -46.75
CA ALA A 29 -2.04 18.64 -45.79
C ALA A 29 -1.96 20.16 -46.01
N GLN A 30 -2.28 20.96 -44.98
CA GLN A 30 -1.84 22.35 -44.90
C GLN A 30 -0.46 22.41 -44.26
N LYS A 31 0.46 23.11 -44.95
CA LYS A 31 1.88 23.18 -44.62
C LYS A 31 2.20 24.47 -43.87
N ALA A 32 2.35 24.38 -42.55
CA ALA A 32 3.00 25.39 -41.73
C ALA A 32 4.30 24.80 -41.15
N ALA A 33 5.38 25.56 -41.15
CA ALA A 33 6.70 25.10 -40.70
C ALA A 33 7.04 25.66 -39.32
N LEU A 34 7.71 24.84 -38.51
CA LEU A 34 8.44 25.19 -37.29
C LEU A 34 9.59 24.18 -37.14
N ASP A 35 10.68 24.57 -36.50
CA ASP A 35 11.96 23.86 -36.55
C ASP A 35 11.96 22.49 -35.85
N SER A 36 12.81 21.59 -36.35
CA SER A 36 13.13 20.30 -35.76
C SER A 36 14.57 20.28 -35.25
N THR A 37 14.77 20.49 -33.96
CA THR A 37 16.02 20.09 -33.27
C THR A 37 15.91 18.62 -32.89
N ASN A 38 16.87 17.79 -33.32
CA ASN A 38 16.98 16.42 -32.83
C ASN A 38 17.37 16.45 -31.35
N GLU A 39 16.62 15.73 -30.52
CA GLU A 39 17.13 15.16 -29.27
C GLU A 39 17.38 13.67 -29.54
N GLU A 40 18.63 13.22 -29.39
CA GLU A 40 18.99 11.80 -29.46
C GLU A 40 18.95 11.22 -28.03
N GLU A 41 18.23 10.11 -27.83
CA GLU A 41 18.12 9.47 -26.51
C GLU A 41 19.43 8.74 -26.15
N GLU A 42 20.24 9.35 -25.27
CA GLU A 42 21.40 8.70 -24.64
C GLU A 42 20.97 7.48 -23.80
N PRO A 43 21.70 6.34 -23.88
CA PRO A 43 21.38 5.14 -23.13
C PRO A 43 21.70 5.29 -21.63
N ALA A 44 20.94 4.59 -20.78
CA ALA A 44 21.17 4.59 -19.34
C ALA A 44 22.56 4.02 -19.00
N GLN A 45 23.33 4.77 -18.20
CA GLN A 45 24.66 4.36 -17.75
C GLN A 45 24.57 3.54 -16.45
N ASP A 46 25.00 2.29 -16.49
CA ASP A 46 25.16 1.45 -15.30
C ASP A 46 26.38 1.92 -14.48
N ILE A 47 26.15 2.45 -13.29
CA ILE A 47 27.20 2.84 -12.34
C ILE A 47 27.53 1.64 -11.44
N GLU A 48 28.73 1.07 -11.58
CA GLU A 48 29.17 -0.08 -10.78
C GLU A 48 29.62 0.36 -9.36
N MET A 49 29.11 -0.33 -8.33
CA MET A 49 29.35 0.03 -6.92
C MET A 49 30.73 -0.44 -6.41
N PRO A 50 31.46 0.38 -5.62
CA PRO A 50 32.68 -0.05 -4.93
C PRO A 50 32.39 -0.99 -3.74
N PRO A 51 33.34 -1.87 -3.37
CA PRO A 51 33.18 -2.79 -2.25
C PRO A 51 33.34 -2.11 -0.87
N PRO A 52 32.68 -2.60 0.19
CA PRO A 52 32.76 -2.03 1.53
C PRO A 52 34.11 -2.28 2.21
N MET A 53 34.48 -1.36 3.10
CA MET A 53 35.72 -1.38 3.89
C MET A 53 35.51 -2.11 5.23
N ALA A 54 36.47 -2.95 5.63
CA ALA A 54 36.34 -3.79 6.82
C ALA A 54 36.39 -3.01 8.15
N ILE A 55 35.49 -3.35 9.07
CA ILE A 55 35.41 -2.82 10.44
C ILE A 55 36.06 -3.83 11.40
N GLN A 56 36.76 -3.35 12.44
CA GLN A 56 37.46 -4.19 13.41
C GLN A 56 36.59 -4.52 14.63
N ASP A 57 36.64 -5.77 15.10
CA ASP A 57 35.85 -6.25 16.24
C ASP A 57 36.24 -5.61 17.58
N HIS A 58 35.29 -4.96 18.25
CA HIS A 58 35.35 -4.63 19.67
C HIS A 58 34.15 -5.24 20.41
N SER A 59 34.43 -6.31 21.15
CA SER A 59 33.43 -7.18 21.79
C SER A 59 32.86 -6.56 23.08
N PHE A 60 31.54 -6.58 23.23
CA PHE A 60 30.83 -6.40 24.49
C PHE A 60 29.79 -7.51 24.71
N LYS A 61 29.49 -7.80 25.99
CA LYS A 61 28.59 -8.88 26.43
C LYS A 61 27.23 -8.33 26.89
N PRO A 62 26.14 -9.11 26.79
CA PRO A 62 24.80 -8.67 27.18
C PRO A 62 24.53 -8.79 28.69
N GLU A 63 23.66 -7.93 29.22
CA GLU A 63 23.02 -8.11 30.53
C GLU A 63 21.50 -7.93 30.47
N LYS A 64 20.78 -9.04 30.72
CA LYS A 64 19.48 -9.22 31.39
C LYS A 64 18.20 -8.52 30.89
N GLU A 65 17.11 -9.26 31.11
CA GLU A 65 15.73 -8.98 30.71
C GLU A 65 14.99 -8.09 31.72
N VAL A 66 13.95 -7.37 31.24
CA VAL A 66 12.94 -6.67 32.06
C VAL A 66 11.56 -6.91 31.44
N SER A 67 10.52 -6.99 32.27
CA SER A 67 9.19 -7.46 31.90
C SER A 67 8.36 -6.52 31.00
N THR A 68 7.42 -7.13 30.27
CA THR A 68 6.53 -6.50 29.29
C THR A 68 5.34 -5.78 29.93
N ASP A 69 5.50 -4.50 30.31
CA ASP A 69 4.33 -3.61 30.53
C ASP A 69 4.62 -2.08 30.42
N ASP A 70 5.68 -1.67 29.71
CA ASP A 70 5.99 -0.23 29.45
C ASP A 70 6.63 0.02 28.07
N VAL A 71 6.15 -0.67 27.03
CA VAL A 71 6.71 -0.55 25.67
C VAL A 71 6.20 0.69 24.93
N SER A 72 4.93 1.07 25.15
CA SER A 72 4.26 2.14 24.38
C SER A 72 4.78 3.55 24.72
N ALA A 73 5.03 3.85 26.00
CA ALA A 73 5.49 5.18 26.42
C ALA A 73 6.96 5.45 26.04
N LYS A 74 7.81 4.40 26.04
CA LYS A 74 9.20 4.49 25.59
C LYS A 74 9.34 4.72 24.08
N LEU A 75 8.51 4.05 23.26
CA LEU A 75 8.51 4.29 21.80
C LEU A 75 8.03 5.70 21.43
N ALA A 76 7.00 6.22 22.10
CA ALA A 76 6.50 7.57 21.86
C ALA A 76 7.53 8.67 22.20
N SER A 77 8.38 8.45 23.22
CA SER A 77 9.42 9.39 23.63
C SER A 77 10.69 9.34 22.77
N GLN A 78 11.06 8.18 22.20
CA GLN A 78 12.21 8.09 21.28
C GLN A 78 11.90 8.61 19.87
N LEU A 79 10.65 8.61 19.43
CA LEU A 79 10.22 9.23 18.16
C LEU A 79 9.99 10.76 18.24
N SER A 80 10.28 11.38 19.39
CA SER A 80 10.11 12.83 19.61
C SER A 80 11.47 13.50 19.87
N LEU A 81 12.13 13.95 18.80
CA LEU A 81 13.44 14.60 18.85
C LEU A 81 13.49 15.80 19.81
N LYS A 82 14.19 15.64 20.93
CA LYS A 82 14.81 16.75 21.67
C LYS A 82 16.30 16.82 21.32
N PRO A 83 16.89 18.02 21.19
CA PRO A 83 18.27 18.15 20.76
C PRO A 83 19.25 17.79 21.89
N GLN A 84 19.88 16.63 21.77
CA GLN A 84 21.22 16.38 22.32
C GLN A 84 22.12 15.92 21.18
N ALA A 85 23.32 16.49 21.11
CA ALA A 85 24.26 16.24 20.03
C ALA A 85 25.25 15.13 20.41
N GLU A 86 24.98 13.91 19.94
CA GLU A 86 25.97 12.83 19.83
C GLU A 86 25.58 11.94 18.65
N ALA A 87 26.56 11.58 17.82
CA ALA A 87 26.32 11.07 16.46
C ALA A 87 26.11 9.54 16.43
N ASN A 88 24.89 9.10 16.80
CA ASN A 88 24.48 7.72 16.59
C ASN A 88 24.23 7.45 15.10
N SER A 89 24.83 6.37 14.57
CA SER A 89 24.84 6.07 13.13
C SER A 89 23.45 5.72 12.59
N THR A 90 23.09 6.30 11.45
CA THR A 90 21.82 6.08 10.72
C THR A 90 21.54 4.60 10.41
N ILE A 91 22.60 3.79 10.32
CA ILE A 91 22.55 2.33 10.13
C ILE A 91 21.71 1.66 11.24
N ASP A 92 21.81 2.12 12.48
CA ASP A 92 21.11 1.52 13.62
C ASP A 92 19.59 1.76 13.54
N LEU A 93 19.16 2.95 13.09
CA LEU A 93 17.74 3.24 12.89
C LEU A 93 17.13 2.43 11.73
N ALA A 94 17.88 2.20 10.65
CA ALA A 94 17.44 1.33 9.56
C ALA A 94 17.27 -0.13 10.02
N ASN A 95 18.22 -0.64 10.80
CA ASN A 95 18.15 -1.99 11.41
C ASN A 95 16.99 -2.11 12.41
N GLN A 96 16.73 -1.06 13.21
CA GLN A 96 15.56 -1.03 14.11
C GLN A 96 14.24 -1.05 13.34
N ILE A 97 14.14 -0.36 12.19
CA ILE A 97 12.97 -0.41 11.31
C ILE A 97 12.78 -1.83 10.74
N GLU A 98 13.83 -2.49 10.26
CA GLU A 98 13.74 -3.87 9.75
C GLU A 98 13.32 -4.86 10.86
N ASN A 99 13.87 -4.73 12.06
CA ASN A 99 13.52 -5.57 13.20
C ASN A 99 12.07 -5.35 13.68
N VAL A 100 11.58 -4.11 13.70
CA VAL A 100 10.17 -3.80 14.03
C VAL A 100 9.21 -4.39 12.99
N VAL A 101 9.60 -4.48 11.72
CA VAL A 101 8.81 -5.16 10.68
C VAL A 101 8.85 -6.69 10.87
N LYS A 102 10.02 -7.29 11.12
CA LYS A 102 10.17 -8.73 11.37
C LYS A 102 9.38 -9.24 12.58
N HIS A 103 9.35 -8.48 13.68
CA HIS A 103 8.70 -8.89 14.92
C HIS A 103 7.19 -8.59 15.00
N GLN A 104 6.55 -8.12 13.92
CA GLN A 104 5.08 -7.93 13.85
C GLN A 104 4.38 -8.81 12.79
N THR A 105 5.08 -9.76 12.17
CA THR A 105 4.52 -10.63 11.13
C THR A 105 4.32 -12.08 11.59
N GLU A 106 3.46 -12.29 12.57
CA GLU A 106 2.73 -13.57 12.73
C GLU A 106 1.31 -13.42 12.14
N PRO A 107 0.73 -14.49 11.57
CA PRO A 107 -0.55 -14.40 10.87
C PRO A 107 -1.72 -14.25 11.85
N CYS A 108 -2.53 -13.20 11.67
CA CYS A 108 -3.79 -13.03 12.38
C CYS A 108 -4.81 -14.08 11.87
N GLN A 109 -5.24 -14.98 12.74
CA GLN A 109 -6.23 -16.04 12.45
C GLN A 109 -7.64 -15.60 12.91
N ASP A 110 -8.65 -15.88 12.09
CA ASP A 110 -10.06 -15.63 12.41
C ASP A 110 -10.61 -16.67 13.42
N PRO A 111 -11.28 -16.26 14.52
CA PRO A 111 -11.76 -17.18 15.55
C PRO A 111 -13.19 -17.68 15.30
N SER A 112 -13.36 -18.78 14.55
CA SER A 112 -14.65 -19.51 14.53
C SER A 112 -14.56 -20.96 14.01
N GLN A 113 -14.45 -21.95 14.92
CA GLN A 113 -15.30 -23.17 14.98
C GLN A 113 -14.88 -24.10 16.15
N ASP A 114 -15.82 -24.96 16.58
CA ASP A 114 -15.73 -25.81 17.77
C ASP A 114 -14.78 -27.01 17.64
N THR A 115 -14.28 -27.53 18.77
CA THR A 115 -14.79 -28.82 19.32
C THR A 115 -14.21 -29.17 20.70
N SER A 116 -14.94 -30.04 21.40
CA SER A 116 -14.71 -30.59 22.75
C SER A 116 -13.35 -31.26 23.01
N HIS A 117 -12.86 -31.18 24.26
CA HIS A 117 -12.81 -32.40 25.10
C HIS A 117 -12.70 -32.15 26.62
N ASP A 118 -12.87 -33.24 27.37
CA ASP A 118 -12.80 -33.39 28.83
C ASP A 118 -11.35 -33.23 29.35
N PRO A 119 -11.16 -32.91 30.66
CA PRO A 119 -10.61 -33.97 31.50
C PRO A 119 -11.22 -34.06 32.91
N SER A 120 -11.61 -35.29 33.26
CA SER A 120 -11.98 -35.75 34.60
C SER A 120 -10.76 -35.95 35.52
N GLN A 121 -11.04 -36.28 36.80
CA GLN A 121 -10.12 -36.70 37.88
C GLN A 121 -9.43 -35.56 38.68
N ASP A 122 -9.38 -35.59 40.02
CA ASP A 122 -9.82 -36.63 40.98
C ASP A 122 -10.14 -36.06 42.38
N LEU A 123 -11.22 -36.57 43.01
CA LEU A 123 -11.39 -36.87 44.46
C LEU A 123 -11.35 -35.71 45.50
N THR A 124 -12.01 -35.76 46.68
CA THR A 124 -12.72 -36.84 47.41
C THR A 124 -13.81 -36.26 48.35
N ASP A 125 -14.80 -37.10 48.74
CA ASP A 125 -15.49 -37.17 50.07
C ASP A 125 -16.13 -35.91 50.74
N ASN A 126 -17.36 -35.89 51.29
CA ASN A 126 -18.31 -36.94 51.70
C ASN A 126 -19.60 -36.29 52.30
N GLN A 127 -20.67 -37.11 52.47
CA GLN A 127 -21.86 -36.92 53.38
C GLN A 127 -22.73 -35.65 53.23
N VAL A 128 -23.99 -35.68 52.77
CA VAL A 128 -25.20 -36.47 53.13
C VAL A 128 -25.87 -36.05 54.45
N ALA A 129 -26.98 -35.31 54.34
CA ALA A 129 -28.17 -35.41 55.22
C ALA A 129 -29.41 -34.81 54.54
N THR A 130 -30.56 -35.48 54.63
CA THR A 130 -31.87 -35.04 54.08
C THR A 130 -32.90 -34.83 55.18
N THR A 131 -33.64 -33.72 55.14
CA THR A 131 -35.06 -33.54 55.51
C THR A 131 -35.43 -32.06 55.30
N ALA A 132 -36.68 -31.59 55.18
CA ALA A 132 -37.95 -32.09 54.66
C ALA A 132 -39.06 -31.13 55.18
N ASP A 133 -39.95 -30.72 54.28
CA ASP A 133 -41.35 -30.31 54.51
C ASP A 133 -41.77 -28.97 55.18
N GLN A 134 -42.83 -28.43 54.54
CA GLN A 134 -43.98 -27.66 55.06
C GLN A 134 -43.92 -26.12 55.29
N GLU A 135 -44.35 -25.42 54.23
CA GLU A 135 -45.53 -24.53 54.20
C GLU A 135 -45.86 -23.61 55.40
N PHE A 136 -45.89 -22.29 55.14
CA PHE A 136 -47.12 -21.52 55.39
C PHE A 136 -47.24 -20.31 54.45
N ASN A 137 -48.47 -19.97 54.04
CA ASN A 137 -48.78 -18.87 53.12
C ASN A 137 -49.50 -17.73 53.86
N GLN A 138 -49.01 -16.49 53.75
CA GLN A 138 -49.87 -15.30 53.82
C GLN A 138 -49.22 -14.00 53.31
N THR A 139 -49.76 -13.50 52.18
CA THR A 139 -49.99 -12.09 51.82
C THR A 139 -49.02 -11.01 52.31
N ASN A 140 -48.30 -10.37 51.37
CA ASN A 140 -47.71 -9.04 51.60
C ASN A 140 -47.60 -8.22 50.29
N GLU A 141 -48.73 -7.77 49.72
CA GLU A 141 -48.81 -6.93 48.51
C GLU A 141 -48.38 -5.45 48.78
N HIS A 142 -47.24 -5.26 49.43
CA HIS A 142 -46.74 -3.92 49.78
C HIS A 142 -45.22 -3.73 49.83
N ASN A 143 -44.40 -4.76 49.59
CA ASN A 143 -42.93 -4.59 49.55
C ASN A 143 -42.38 -4.44 48.11
N THR A 144 -43.10 -4.93 47.11
CA THR A 144 -42.62 -5.05 45.72
C THR A 144 -42.22 -3.72 45.10
N LYS A 145 -42.82 -2.60 45.52
CA LYS A 145 -42.52 -1.28 44.98
C LYS A 145 -41.22 -0.66 45.50
N GLU A 146 -40.89 -0.87 46.77
CA GLU A 146 -39.65 -0.33 47.33
C GLU A 146 -38.45 -1.15 46.81
N GLU A 147 -38.64 -2.44 46.53
CA GLU A 147 -37.66 -3.30 45.86
C GLU A 147 -37.55 -2.98 44.34
N GLU A 148 -38.66 -2.73 43.63
CA GLU A 148 -38.63 -2.28 42.23
C GLU A 148 -37.99 -0.88 42.09
N GLU A 149 -38.29 0.08 42.97
CA GLU A 149 -37.72 1.43 42.95
C GLU A 149 -36.21 1.42 43.32
N GLU A 150 -35.74 0.56 44.24
CA GLU A 150 -34.28 0.39 44.50
C GLU A 150 -33.52 -0.33 43.36
N GLU A 151 -34.16 -1.22 42.59
CA GLU A 151 -33.52 -1.81 41.39
C GLU A 151 -33.46 -0.82 40.21
N ASP A 152 -34.50 0.00 39.97
CA ASP A 152 -34.51 1.02 38.91
C ASP A 152 -33.49 2.16 39.19
N ASP A 153 -33.46 2.72 40.41
CA ASP A 153 -32.48 3.77 40.78
C ASP A 153 -31.03 3.26 40.66
N LYS A 154 -30.82 1.96 40.89
CA LYS A 154 -29.52 1.32 40.76
C LYS A 154 -29.15 1.06 39.30
N ALA A 155 -30.07 0.60 38.47
CA ALA A 155 -29.86 0.45 37.03
C ALA A 155 -29.54 1.81 36.36
N ASP A 156 -30.28 2.87 36.72
CA ASP A 156 -30.04 4.25 36.29
C ASP A 156 -28.73 4.84 36.87
N SER A 157 -28.14 4.23 37.92
CA SER A 157 -26.78 4.56 38.37
C SER A 157 -25.70 3.86 37.53
N GLU A 158 -25.90 2.57 37.23
CA GLU A 158 -24.93 1.77 36.46
C GLU A 158 -24.89 2.20 34.97
N GLU A 159 -26.03 2.57 34.36
CA GLU A 159 -26.08 3.09 32.99
C GLU A 159 -25.36 4.46 32.86
N LYS A 160 -25.46 5.33 33.87
CA LYS A 160 -24.73 6.62 33.90
C LYS A 160 -23.22 6.44 34.01
N ASP A 161 -22.74 5.48 34.80
CA ASP A 161 -21.31 5.19 34.91
C ASP A 161 -20.75 4.57 33.61
N ILE A 162 -21.55 3.73 32.91
CA ILE A 162 -21.21 3.21 31.58
C ILE A 162 -21.09 4.37 30.56
N GLU A 163 -22.06 5.28 30.51
CA GLU A 163 -22.02 6.42 29.60
C GLU A 163 -20.88 7.41 29.93
N ALA A 164 -20.55 7.58 31.21
CA ALA A 164 -19.39 8.36 31.64
C ALA A 164 -18.05 7.75 31.16
N GLU A 165 -17.88 6.43 31.22
CA GLU A 165 -16.72 5.75 30.65
C GLU A 165 -16.70 5.84 29.12
N LYS A 166 -17.85 5.68 28.44
CA LYS A 166 -17.96 5.87 26.97
C LYS A 166 -17.51 7.28 26.57
N ALA A 167 -18.07 8.32 27.18
CA ALA A 167 -17.69 9.72 26.95
C ALA A 167 -16.18 9.98 27.19
N LYS A 168 -15.58 9.34 28.19
CA LYS A 168 -14.14 9.36 28.48
C LYS A 168 -13.30 8.69 27.38
N TYR A 169 -13.77 7.59 26.77
CA TYR A 169 -13.10 6.98 25.60
C TYR A 169 -13.28 7.80 24.33
N LEU A 170 -14.46 8.36 24.09
CA LEU A 170 -14.71 9.30 22.98
C LEU A 170 -13.79 10.53 23.06
N LYS A 171 -13.56 11.07 24.26
CA LYS A 171 -12.60 12.17 24.49
C LYS A 171 -11.15 11.76 24.22
N LYS A 172 -10.76 10.52 24.55
CA LYS A 172 -9.43 9.98 24.20
C LYS A 172 -9.28 9.80 22.68
N ARG A 173 -10.30 9.27 22.00
CA ARG A 173 -10.35 9.19 20.53
C ARG A 173 -10.14 10.55 19.88
N GLN A 174 -10.81 11.60 20.38
CA GLN A 174 -10.67 12.96 19.86
C GLN A 174 -9.23 13.49 19.98
N PHE A 175 -8.52 13.21 21.08
CA PHE A 175 -7.12 13.63 21.23
C PHE A 175 -6.19 12.95 20.20
N VAL A 176 -6.40 11.67 19.85
CA VAL A 176 -5.57 11.00 18.82
C VAL A 176 -5.90 11.51 17.42
N ILE A 177 -7.16 11.87 17.14
CA ILE A 177 -7.56 12.50 15.87
C ILE A 177 -6.98 13.92 15.75
N GLN A 178 -6.92 14.67 16.85
CA GLN A 178 -6.24 15.97 16.93
C GLN A 178 -4.73 15.82 16.65
N GLU A 179 -4.04 14.85 17.29
CA GLU A 179 -2.63 14.56 17.00
C GLU A 179 -2.41 14.18 15.53
N LEU A 180 -3.28 13.33 14.96
CA LEU A 180 -3.21 12.90 13.56
C LEU A 180 -3.24 14.11 12.61
N TYR A 181 -4.13 15.08 12.85
CA TYR A 181 -4.25 16.31 12.06
C TYR A 181 -3.10 17.30 12.32
N ASP A 182 -2.72 17.58 13.56
CA ASP A 182 -1.65 18.54 13.84
C ASP A 182 -0.29 18.05 13.33
N THR A 183 -0.01 16.75 13.47
CA THR A 183 1.19 16.12 12.88
C THR A 183 1.09 15.95 11.37
N GLU A 184 -0.10 16.06 10.76
CA GLU A 184 -0.24 16.19 9.29
C GLU A 184 0.18 17.59 8.84
N LYS A 185 -0.23 18.64 9.56
CA LYS A 185 0.17 20.03 9.25
C LYS A 185 1.67 20.20 9.30
N ASP A 186 2.33 19.62 10.30
CA ASP A 186 3.79 19.68 10.40
C ASP A 186 4.47 18.87 9.29
N TYR A 187 3.95 17.67 8.98
CA TYR A 187 4.42 16.88 7.83
C TYR A 187 4.29 17.64 6.49
N VAL A 188 3.17 18.33 6.25
CA VAL A 188 2.97 19.14 5.03
C VAL A 188 3.96 20.32 4.97
N LYS A 189 4.24 21.01 6.09
CA LYS A 189 5.28 22.07 6.15
C LYS A 189 6.68 21.52 5.90
N ASP A 190 7.00 20.35 6.45
CA ASP A 190 8.27 19.67 6.21
C ASP A 190 8.44 19.31 4.72
N LEU A 191 7.39 18.81 4.07
CA LEU A 191 7.41 18.53 2.62
C LEU A 191 7.52 19.82 1.78
N ALA A 192 6.80 20.89 2.14
CA ALA A 192 6.93 22.21 1.52
C ALA A 192 8.38 22.71 1.59
N SER A 193 9.06 22.50 2.73
CA SER A 193 10.47 22.86 2.90
C SER A 193 11.42 22.13 1.92
N ILE A 194 11.00 20.99 1.36
CA ILE A 194 11.73 20.26 0.32
C ILE A 194 11.37 20.80 -1.07
N VAL A 195 10.07 20.97 -1.36
CA VAL A 195 9.56 21.37 -2.68
C VAL A 195 9.78 22.86 -2.95
N ASP A 196 9.24 23.73 -2.09
CA ASP A 196 9.33 25.19 -2.19
C ASP A 196 10.69 25.72 -1.73
N GLY A 197 11.48 24.90 -1.02
CA GLY A 197 12.84 25.18 -0.59
C GLY A 197 13.91 24.57 -1.50
N TYR A 198 14.29 23.32 -1.25
CA TYR A 198 15.42 22.67 -1.95
C TYR A 198 15.20 22.52 -3.46
N MET A 199 14.05 21.98 -3.90
CA MET A 199 13.77 21.77 -5.32
C MET A 199 13.64 23.09 -6.08
N ALA A 200 13.00 24.11 -5.48
CA ALA A 200 12.95 25.45 -6.04
C ALA A 200 14.35 26.08 -6.17
N TYR A 201 15.17 26.02 -5.12
CA TYR A 201 16.55 26.53 -5.17
C TYR A 201 17.36 25.82 -6.28
N MET A 202 17.28 24.50 -6.38
CA MET A 202 18.02 23.68 -7.36
C MET A 202 17.55 23.86 -8.81
N ARG A 203 16.33 24.35 -9.03
CA ARG A 203 15.83 24.76 -10.35
C ARG A 203 16.34 26.15 -10.75
N ASP A 204 16.43 27.05 -9.78
CA ASP A 204 16.71 28.48 -10.01
C ASP A 204 18.21 28.85 -9.86
N ASN A 205 19.06 27.89 -9.49
CA ASN A 205 20.51 28.02 -9.32
C ASN A 205 21.23 26.83 -10.01
N PRO A 206 22.49 26.98 -10.45
CA PRO A 206 23.24 25.86 -11.02
C PRO A 206 23.43 24.70 -10.03
N LEU A 207 23.38 23.49 -10.59
CA LEU A 207 23.83 22.26 -9.94
C LEU A 207 25.36 22.14 -10.09
N PRO A 208 26.05 21.36 -9.23
CA PRO A 208 27.38 20.87 -9.53
C PRO A 208 27.36 19.99 -10.78
N ASP A 209 28.40 20.04 -11.62
CA ASP A 209 28.47 19.31 -12.90
C ASP A 209 28.17 17.81 -12.76
N GLU A 210 28.72 17.16 -11.73
CA GLU A 210 28.51 15.74 -11.42
C GLU A 210 27.09 15.40 -10.90
N MET A 211 26.27 16.41 -10.61
CA MET A 211 24.91 16.31 -10.09
C MET A 211 23.84 16.51 -11.19
N GLU A 212 24.24 16.91 -12.40
CA GLU A 212 23.30 17.16 -13.49
C GLU A 212 22.50 15.89 -13.82
N GLY A 213 21.17 16.02 -13.92
CA GLY A 213 20.23 14.91 -14.12
C GLY A 213 20.01 13.97 -12.93
N LYS A 214 20.84 14.03 -11.87
CA LYS A 214 20.67 13.23 -10.64
C LYS A 214 19.60 13.78 -9.70
N ASP A 215 19.21 15.05 -9.85
CA ASP A 215 18.16 15.75 -9.09
C ASP A 215 16.86 14.94 -8.97
N LYS A 216 16.40 14.34 -10.08
CA LYS A 216 15.19 13.52 -10.16
C LYS A 216 15.28 12.25 -9.30
N ILE A 217 16.49 11.74 -9.07
CA ILE A 217 16.75 10.57 -8.22
C ILE A 217 16.82 11.00 -6.75
N VAL A 218 17.39 12.18 -6.45
CA VAL A 218 17.40 12.75 -5.09
C VAL A 218 15.99 12.91 -4.53
N PHE A 219 15.07 13.50 -5.29
CA PHE A 219 13.70 13.80 -4.82
C PHE A 219 12.65 12.75 -5.18
N GLY A 220 12.90 11.89 -6.19
CA GLY A 220 12.02 10.80 -6.58
C GLY A 220 10.63 11.27 -7.01
N ASN A 221 9.61 11.02 -6.18
CA ASN A 221 8.24 11.53 -6.36
C ASN A 221 7.73 12.34 -5.16
N ILE A 222 8.61 12.96 -4.36
CA ILE A 222 8.18 13.68 -3.15
C ILE A 222 7.25 14.86 -3.41
N HIS A 223 7.36 15.52 -4.57
CA HIS A 223 6.42 16.56 -5.02
C HIS A 223 4.99 16.01 -5.13
N GLN A 224 4.81 14.84 -5.77
CA GLN A 224 3.51 14.15 -5.88
C GLN A 224 2.91 13.80 -4.50
N ILE A 225 3.77 13.51 -3.52
CA ILE A 225 3.35 13.29 -2.14
C ILE A 225 2.89 14.62 -1.53
N TYR A 226 3.71 15.66 -1.61
CA TYR A 226 3.38 17.00 -1.11
C TYR A 226 2.04 17.50 -1.64
N ASP A 227 1.84 17.49 -2.97
CA ASP A 227 0.62 17.98 -3.61
C ASP A 227 -0.63 17.30 -3.02
N TRP A 228 -0.63 15.96 -2.97
CA TRP A 228 -1.79 15.22 -2.46
C TRP A 228 -2.02 15.42 -0.96
N HIS A 229 -0.95 15.51 -0.15
CA HIS A 229 -1.10 15.74 1.29
C HIS A 229 -1.59 17.16 1.59
N ASN A 230 -1.07 18.16 0.88
CA ASN A 230 -1.42 19.57 1.02
C ASN A 230 -2.86 19.87 0.52
N GLU A 231 -3.19 19.43 -0.70
CA GLU A 231 -4.48 19.74 -1.34
C GLU A 231 -5.64 18.85 -0.86
N THR A 232 -5.38 17.58 -0.54
CA THR A 232 -6.43 16.57 -0.29
C THR A 232 -6.40 16.00 1.13
N MET A 233 -5.28 15.40 1.57
CA MET A 233 -5.28 14.60 2.80
C MET A 233 -5.47 15.46 4.05
N LEU A 234 -4.77 16.59 4.16
CA LEU A 234 -4.91 17.52 5.28
C LEU A 234 -6.34 18.07 5.39
N ALA A 235 -6.95 18.44 4.27
CA ALA A 235 -8.33 18.95 4.21
C ALA A 235 -9.39 17.88 4.53
N GLU A 236 -9.14 16.59 4.25
CA GLU A 236 -10.03 15.50 4.69
C GLU A 236 -9.83 15.15 6.18
N LEU A 237 -8.60 15.20 6.71
CA LEU A 237 -8.33 15.01 8.13
C LEU A 237 -8.89 16.16 9.00
N GLU A 238 -8.90 17.40 8.50
CA GLU A 238 -9.56 18.53 9.18
C GLU A 238 -11.06 18.28 9.42
N LYS A 239 -11.73 17.64 8.46
CA LYS A 239 -13.15 17.26 8.56
C LYS A 239 -13.39 16.15 9.58
N CYS A 240 -12.37 15.36 9.94
CA CYS A 240 -12.47 14.36 11.01
C CYS A 240 -12.50 14.99 12.41
N LEU A 241 -11.97 16.20 12.60
CA LEU A 241 -12.05 16.90 13.89
C LEU A 241 -13.50 17.16 14.31
N THR A 242 -14.40 17.38 13.33
CA THR A 242 -15.84 17.55 13.54
C THR A 242 -16.65 16.28 13.31
N ASN A 243 -16.10 15.28 12.60
CA ASN A 243 -16.77 14.04 12.25
C ASN A 243 -15.82 12.83 12.43
N PRO A 244 -15.51 12.41 13.69
CA PRO A 244 -14.51 11.38 13.99
C PRO A 244 -14.65 10.08 13.20
N ASN A 245 -15.88 9.64 12.95
CA ASN A 245 -16.18 8.33 12.37
C ASN A 245 -15.81 8.26 10.87
N ARG A 246 -15.50 9.41 10.23
CA ARG A 246 -14.98 9.45 8.86
C ARG A 246 -13.55 8.95 8.72
N VAL A 247 -12.74 8.92 9.79
CA VAL A 247 -11.30 8.60 9.72
C VAL A 247 -11.04 7.31 8.95
N GLY A 248 -11.74 6.22 9.27
CA GLY A 248 -11.58 4.94 8.56
C GLY A 248 -11.88 5.06 7.06
N SER A 249 -13.02 5.65 6.72
CA SER A 249 -13.49 5.79 5.33
C SER A 249 -12.51 6.56 4.42
N ILE A 250 -11.71 7.48 4.97
CA ILE A 250 -10.72 8.27 4.22
C ILE A 250 -9.53 7.40 3.79
N PHE A 251 -8.93 6.65 4.72
CA PHE A 251 -7.80 5.76 4.40
C PHE A 251 -8.22 4.59 3.48
N VAL A 252 -9.45 4.08 3.61
CA VAL A 252 -10.02 3.11 2.67
C VAL A 252 -10.21 3.74 1.28
N ARG A 253 -10.87 4.90 1.18
CA ARG A 253 -11.11 5.62 -0.09
C ARG A 253 -9.84 5.95 -0.84
N TYR A 254 -8.77 6.32 -0.14
CA TYR A 254 -7.52 6.77 -0.74
C TYR A 254 -6.39 5.73 -0.77
N GLU A 255 -6.67 4.44 -0.52
CA GLU A 255 -5.69 3.34 -0.67
C GLU A 255 -4.83 3.51 -1.94
N ARG A 256 -5.49 3.66 -3.10
CA ARG A 256 -4.81 3.76 -4.41
C ARG A 256 -3.90 4.98 -4.54
N ARG A 257 -4.11 6.05 -3.76
CA ARG A 257 -3.20 7.21 -3.72
C ARG A 257 -1.96 6.90 -2.87
N LEU A 258 -2.14 6.25 -1.72
CA LEU A 258 -1.06 5.92 -0.79
C LEU A 258 -0.01 4.96 -1.40
N TYR A 259 -0.33 4.22 -2.47
CA TYR A 259 0.67 3.48 -3.24
C TYR A 259 1.78 4.36 -3.85
N MET A 260 1.65 5.69 -3.88
CA MET A 260 2.77 6.60 -4.22
C MET A 260 3.96 6.49 -3.25
N TYR A 261 3.74 6.06 -2.00
CA TYR A 261 4.80 5.79 -1.04
C TYR A 261 5.65 4.57 -1.42
N VAL A 262 5.09 3.58 -2.13
CA VAL A 262 5.81 2.40 -2.61
C VAL A 262 6.93 2.82 -3.57
N LYS A 263 6.61 3.68 -4.54
CA LYS A 263 7.57 4.29 -5.47
C LYS A 263 8.64 5.12 -4.73
N TYR A 264 8.25 5.84 -3.67
CA TYR A 264 9.20 6.64 -2.90
C TYR A 264 10.21 5.77 -2.14
N CYS A 265 9.74 4.72 -1.46
CA CYS A 265 10.60 3.79 -0.73
C CYS A 265 11.53 2.98 -1.66
N GLU A 266 11.06 2.59 -2.85
CA GLU A 266 11.91 1.97 -3.89
C GLU A 266 13.06 2.90 -4.32
N ASN A 267 12.81 4.21 -4.38
CA ASN A 267 13.80 5.20 -4.76
C ASN A 267 14.72 5.65 -3.59
N LYS A 268 14.26 5.56 -2.34
CA LYS A 268 14.96 6.10 -1.16
C LYS A 268 16.44 5.66 -1.04
N PRO A 269 16.84 4.40 -1.29
CA PRO A 269 18.27 4.02 -1.26
C PRO A 269 19.13 4.73 -2.32
N LYS A 270 18.57 5.00 -3.51
CA LYS A 270 19.26 5.69 -4.61
C LYS A 270 19.42 7.18 -4.30
N SER A 271 18.35 7.79 -3.78
CA SER A 271 18.35 9.15 -3.22
C SER A 271 19.40 9.29 -2.12
N GLU A 272 19.45 8.35 -1.17
CA GLU A 272 20.35 8.36 -0.02
C GLU A 272 21.83 8.25 -0.38
N PHE A 273 22.17 7.41 -1.36
CA PHE A 273 23.52 7.34 -1.91
C PHE A 273 23.98 8.70 -2.45
N ILE A 274 23.21 9.29 -3.38
CA ILE A 274 23.55 10.57 -4.01
C ILE A 274 23.57 11.72 -2.97
N VAL A 275 22.62 11.74 -2.03
CA VAL A 275 22.60 12.76 -0.97
C VAL A 275 23.82 12.64 -0.07
N SER A 276 24.35 11.43 0.18
CA SER A 276 25.55 11.24 1.00
C SER A 276 26.84 11.79 0.34
N GLU A 277 26.96 11.75 -0.99
CA GLU A 277 28.11 12.29 -1.74
C GLU A 277 28.22 13.82 -1.64
N TYR A 278 27.08 14.52 -1.53
CA TYR A 278 27.02 16.00 -1.58
C TYR A 278 26.44 16.62 -0.29
N LEU A 279 26.37 15.86 0.82
CA LEU A 279 25.72 16.27 2.07
C LEU A 279 26.42 17.47 2.72
N ASP A 280 27.70 17.31 3.04
CA ASP A 280 28.52 18.31 3.74
C ASP A 280 29.04 19.44 2.81
N THR A 281 28.65 19.40 1.52
CA THR A 281 29.05 20.37 0.50
C THR A 281 27.83 21.13 -0.03
N TYR A 282 27.25 20.70 -1.14
CA TYR A 282 26.15 21.41 -1.81
C TYR A 282 24.90 21.49 -0.94
N PHE A 283 24.49 20.40 -0.31
CA PHE A 283 23.25 20.40 0.48
C PHE A 283 23.36 21.20 1.78
N GLU A 284 24.54 21.26 2.40
CA GLU A 284 24.79 22.14 3.54
C GLU A 284 24.77 23.63 3.14
N GLU A 285 25.36 24.00 2.00
CA GLU A 285 25.24 25.36 1.47
C GLU A 285 23.77 25.76 1.23
N VAL A 286 22.97 24.86 0.63
CA VAL A 286 21.55 25.10 0.39
C VAL A 286 20.77 25.19 1.71
N ARG A 287 21.06 24.31 2.69
CA ARG A 287 20.45 24.36 4.04
C ARG A 287 20.69 25.71 4.71
N GLN A 288 21.93 26.21 4.67
CA GLN A 288 22.28 27.51 5.24
C GLN A 288 21.58 28.67 4.52
N LYS A 289 21.53 28.66 3.19
CA LYS A 289 20.84 29.70 2.38
C LYS A 289 19.34 29.73 2.63
N LEU A 290 18.71 28.57 2.85
CA LEU A 290 17.29 28.44 3.20
C LEU A 290 17.01 28.68 4.70
N GLY A 291 18.03 28.77 5.55
CA GLY A 291 17.88 28.91 7.01
C GLY A 291 17.26 27.68 7.69
N HIS A 292 17.31 26.52 7.05
CA HIS A 292 16.67 25.29 7.52
C HIS A 292 17.43 24.66 8.70
N ARG A 293 16.69 24.21 9.73
CA ARG A 293 17.28 23.56 10.92
C ARG A 293 17.66 22.11 10.64
N LEU A 294 16.77 21.38 9.98
CA LEU A 294 16.94 19.97 9.62
C LEU A 294 17.84 19.81 8.40
N MET A 295 18.63 18.74 8.35
CA MET A 295 19.41 18.35 7.18
C MET A 295 18.49 17.79 6.08
N LEU A 296 18.95 17.75 4.83
CA LEU A 296 18.14 17.15 3.75
C LEU A 296 17.77 15.66 4.00
N PRO A 297 18.65 14.79 4.54
CA PRO A 297 18.27 13.44 4.95
C PRO A 297 17.12 13.39 5.97
N ASP A 298 17.13 14.28 6.98
CA ASP A 298 16.09 14.38 8.01
C ASP A 298 14.73 14.78 7.45
N LEU A 299 14.72 15.48 6.31
CA LEU A 299 13.52 15.84 5.56
C LEU A 299 13.08 14.67 4.65
N LEU A 300 14.01 14.07 3.90
CA LEU A 300 13.74 12.98 2.95
C LEU A 300 13.34 11.64 3.62
N ILE A 301 13.60 11.44 4.91
CA ILE A 301 13.12 10.26 5.65
C ILE A 301 11.65 10.38 6.10
N LYS A 302 11.10 11.60 6.19
CA LYS A 302 9.74 11.85 6.72
C LYS A 302 8.61 11.11 6.00
N PRO A 303 8.62 10.92 4.66
CA PRO A 303 7.59 10.10 4.02
C PRO A 303 7.56 8.66 4.52
N VAL A 304 8.73 8.04 4.73
CA VAL A 304 8.85 6.67 5.27
C VAL A 304 8.30 6.62 6.70
N GLN A 305 8.63 7.63 7.52
CA GLN A 305 8.12 7.75 8.88
C GLN A 305 6.60 7.97 8.93
N ARG A 306 6.04 8.82 8.04
CA ARG A 306 4.59 9.15 8.05
C ARG A 306 3.73 7.94 7.70
N ILE A 307 4.07 7.20 6.64
CA ILE A 307 3.29 6.01 6.24
C ILE A 307 3.31 4.92 7.32
N MET A 308 4.41 4.80 8.08
CA MET A 308 4.48 3.92 9.25
C MET A 308 3.72 4.45 10.48
N ARG A 309 3.59 5.78 10.67
CA ARG A 309 2.87 6.37 11.82
C ARG A 309 1.34 6.23 11.70
N TYR A 310 0.77 6.25 10.49
CA TYR A 310 -0.69 6.13 10.32
C TYR A 310 -1.28 4.84 10.93
N GLN A 311 -0.62 3.68 10.79
CA GLN A 311 -1.10 2.44 11.42
C GLN A 311 -1.09 2.49 12.95
N LEU A 312 -0.22 3.31 13.58
CA LEU A 312 -0.17 3.45 15.04
C LEU A 312 -1.34 4.31 15.53
N LEU A 313 -1.54 5.48 14.90
CA LEU A 313 -2.65 6.39 15.21
C LEU A 313 -4.01 5.71 14.96
N LEU A 314 -4.15 4.93 13.88
CA LEU A 314 -5.36 4.15 13.63
C LEU A 314 -5.58 3.01 14.65
N LYS A 315 -4.52 2.36 15.15
CA LYS A 315 -4.64 1.35 16.23
C LYS A 315 -5.20 1.96 17.52
N ASP A 316 -4.73 3.13 17.93
CA ASP A 316 -5.26 3.81 19.13
C ASP A 316 -6.67 4.41 18.90
N ILE A 317 -6.96 4.97 17.72
CA ILE A 317 -8.34 5.41 17.37
C ILE A 317 -9.31 4.23 17.40
N LEU A 318 -8.93 3.07 16.83
CA LEU A 318 -9.71 1.85 16.85
C LEU A 318 -9.98 1.39 18.29
N LYS A 319 -8.92 1.24 19.09
CA LYS A 319 -8.97 0.84 20.52
C LYS A 319 -9.85 1.74 21.40
N TYR A 320 -9.91 3.04 21.13
CA TYR A 320 -10.84 3.95 21.82
C TYR A 320 -12.25 3.96 21.23
N THR A 321 -12.44 3.55 19.98
CA THR A 321 -13.77 3.37 19.37
C THR A 321 -14.43 2.08 19.86
N GLU A 322 -13.68 0.97 19.94
CA GLU A 322 -14.13 -0.31 20.50
C GLU A 322 -14.56 -0.17 21.96
N LYS A 323 -13.79 0.57 22.77
CA LYS A 323 -14.13 0.87 24.17
C LYS A 323 -15.25 1.91 24.35
N ALA A 324 -15.73 2.52 23.28
CA ALA A 324 -16.91 3.38 23.27
C ALA A 324 -18.14 2.69 22.64
N GLU A 325 -18.02 1.42 22.25
CA GLU A 325 -19.09 0.62 21.60
C GLU A 325 -19.62 1.19 20.28
N GLU A 326 -18.85 2.05 19.60
CA GLU A 326 -19.17 2.56 18.27
C GLU A 326 -18.70 1.60 17.14
N ASP A 327 -19.23 1.77 15.91
CA ASP A 327 -18.80 0.96 14.76
C ASP A 327 -17.30 1.11 14.46
N THR A 328 -16.67 -0.03 14.19
CA THR A 328 -15.24 -0.15 13.91
C THR A 328 -14.93 -0.78 12.55
N THR A 329 -15.96 -1.07 11.75
CA THR A 329 -15.86 -1.77 10.47
C THR A 329 -14.92 -1.02 9.50
N GLU A 330 -15.12 0.28 9.31
CA GLU A 330 -14.25 1.08 8.44
C GLU A 330 -12.85 1.33 9.04
N LEU A 331 -12.71 1.38 10.37
CA LEU A 331 -11.40 1.52 11.02
C LEU A 331 -10.55 0.25 10.88
N LYS A 332 -11.16 -0.93 10.98
CA LYS A 332 -10.52 -2.23 10.75
C LYS A 332 -10.06 -2.39 9.30
N LYS A 333 -10.88 -1.95 8.32
CA LYS A 333 -10.47 -1.86 6.91
C LYS A 333 -9.32 -0.87 6.72
N ALA A 334 -9.41 0.33 7.26
CA ALA A 334 -8.37 1.36 7.17
C ALA A 334 -7.02 0.90 7.73
N LEU A 335 -7.03 0.23 8.89
CA LEU A 335 -5.83 -0.33 9.49
C LEU A 335 -5.20 -1.41 8.60
N ARG A 336 -6.02 -2.29 7.98
CA ARG A 336 -5.53 -3.27 7.00
C ARG A 336 -4.80 -2.59 5.84
N VAL A 337 -5.32 -1.48 5.31
CA VAL A 337 -4.65 -0.69 4.27
C VAL A 337 -3.32 -0.11 4.79
N MET A 338 -3.28 0.44 6.01
CA MET A 338 -2.05 1.02 6.58
C MET A 338 -0.99 -0.03 6.95
N CYS A 339 -1.35 -1.31 7.09
CA CYS A 339 -0.37 -2.40 7.19
C CYS A 339 0.08 -2.90 5.80
N VAL A 340 -0.81 -2.93 4.81
CA VAL A 340 -0.50 -3.42 3.46
C VAL A 340 0.42 -2.48 2.67
N VAL A 341 0.25 -1.15 2.77
CA VAL A 341 1.08 -0.21 1.99
C VAL A 341 2.57 -0.22 2.40
N PRO A 342 2.96 -0.20 3.70
CA PRO A 342 4.35 -0.41 4.11
C PRO A 342 4.91 -1.77 3.70
N LYS A 343 4.12 -2.85 3.78
CA LYS A 343 4.56 -4.17 3.30
C LYS A 343 4.82 -4.16 1.79
N ALA A 344 3.91 -3.58 1.00
CA ALA A 344 4.09 -3.46 -0.44
C ALA A 344 5.32 -2.61 -0.82
N ALA A 345 5.66 -1.60 -0.02
CA ALA A 345 6.90 -0.83 -0.17
C ALA A 345 8.14 -1.69 0.09
N ASN A 346 8.18 -2.43 1.20
CA ASN A 346 9.25 -3.38 1.52
C ASN A 346 9.42 -4.47 0.45
N ASP A 347 8.31 -5.07 0.00
CA ASP A 347 8.34 -6.12 -1.01
C ASP A 347 8.86 -5.57 -2.35
N MET A 348 8.45 -4.35 -2.74
CA MET A 348 8.99 -3.67 -3.93
C MET A 348 10.46 -3.26 -3.81
N MET A 349 11.02 -3.07 -2.62
CA MET A 349 12.48 -2.91 -2.46
C MET A 349 13.25 -4.20 -2.84
N GLN A 350 12.61 -5.37 -2.75
CA GLN A 350 13.18 -6.62 -3.26
C GLN A 350 12.97 -6.72 -4.78
N VAL A 351 11.78 -6.41 -5.30
CA VAL A 351 11.52 -6.45 -6.76
C VAL A 351 12.32 -5.39 -7.53
N GLY A 352 12.70 -4.27 -6.90
CA GLY A 352 13.61 -3.26 -7.47
C GLY A 352 15.02 -3.79 -7.80
N ARG A 353 15.34 -5.03 -7.41
CA ARG A 353 16.56 -5.78 -7.79
C ARG A 353 16.35 -6.70 -9.01
N LEU A 354 15.22 -6.56 -9.70
CA LEU A 354 14.93 -7.26 -10.95
C LEU A 354 15.64 -6.59 -12.13
N GLN A 355 16.71 -7.22 -12.61
CA GLN A 355 17.48 -6.77 -13.77
C GLN A 355 16.93 -7.37 -15.08
N GLY A 356 17.06 -6.62 -16.18
CA GLY A 356 16.71 -7.08 -17.53
C GLY A 356 15.22 -7.15 -17.86
N PHE A 357 14.33 -6.58 -17.02
CA PHE A 357 12.92 -6.42 -17.35
C PHE A 357 12.70 -5.15 -18.19
N ASP A 358 12.22 -5.32 -19.42
CA ASP A 358 11.85 -4.20 -20.30
C ASP A 358 10.49 -3.60 -19.89
N GLY A 359 10.54 -2.64 -18.97
CA GLY A 359 9.38 -1.85 -18.56
C GLY A 359 9.47 -1.28 -17.14
N LYS A 360 8.56 -0.35 -16.82
CA LYS A 360 8.44 0.22 -15.47
C LYS A 360 7.63 -0.75 -14.58
N ILE A 361 8.29 -1.37 -13.60
CA ILE A 361 7.66 -2.34 -12.67
C ILE A 361 6.52 -1.67 -11.88
N THR A 362 6.73 -0.44 -11.40
CA THR A 362 5.71 0.39 -10.74
C THR A 362 4.49 0.74 -11.60
N ALA A 363 4.55 0.55 -12.92
CA ALA A 363 3.41 0.74 -13.81
C ALA A 363 2.53 -0.52 -13.97
N GLN A 364 2.95 -1.67 -13.44
CA GLN A 364 2.24 -2.95 -13.58
C GLN A 364 1.08 -3.14 -12.56
N GLY A 365 0.84 -2.16 -11.69
CA GLY A 365 -0.13 -2.21 -10.60
C GLY A 365 0.46 -2.74 -9.29
N LYS A 366 -0.41 -3.15 -8.36
CA LYS A 366 0.00 -3.76 -7.08
C LYS A 366 0.71 -5.10 -7.33
N LEU A 367 1.76 -5.39 -6.56
CA LEU A 367 2.24 -6.76 -6.35
C LEU A 367 1.20 -7.51 -5.50
N LEU A 368 0.82 -8.71 -5.92
CA LEU A 368 -0.25 -9.52 -5.34
C LEU A 368 0.29 -10.77 -4.64
N LEU A 369 1.22 -11.48 -5.29
CA LEU A 369 1.93 -12.65 -4.75
C LEU A 369 3.38 -12.65 -5.23
N GLN A 370 4.27 -13.22 -4.41
CA GLN A 370 5.63 -13.52 -4.81
C GLN A 370 6.16 -14.79 -4.12
N ASP A 371 6.58 -15.78 -4.91
CA ASP A 371 7.07 -17.08 -4.42
C ASP A 371 8.22 -17.60 -5.27
N THR A 372 8.92 -18.60 -4.74
CA THR A 372 9.87 -19.41 -5.49
C THR A 372 9.16 -20.70 -5.90
N LEU A 373 9.00 -20.92 -7.21
CA LEU A 373 8.17 -21.98 -7.80
C LEU A 373 8.96 -22.76 -8.87
N LEU A 374 8.58 -24.02 -9.12
CA LEU A 374 9.13 -24.80 -10.22
C LEU A 374 8.33 -24.53 -11.50
N VAL A 375 8.97 -23.92 -12.50
CA VAL A 375 8.32 -23.49 -13.75
C VAL A 375 8.97 -24.19 -14.94
N SER A 376 8.15 -24.74 -15.83
CA SER A 376 8.56 -25.28 -17.13
C SER A 376 7.87 -24.50 -18.25
N GLU A 377 8.66 -23.81 -19.06
CA GLU A 377 8.20 -23.16 -20.29
C GLU A 377 8.19 -24.18 -21.43
N VAL A 378 7.04 -24.34 -22.08
CA VAL A 378 6.81 -25.31 -23.15
C VAL A 378 6.27 -24.58 -24.38
N SER A 379 7.09 -24.52 -25.42
CA SER A 379 6.70 -24.16 -26.79
C SER A 379 6.47 -25.44 -27.63
N SER A 380 5.81 -25.33 -28.78
CA SER A 380 5.52 -26.47 -29.66
C SER A 380 6.78 -27.23 -30.08
N GLY A 381 6.85 -28.50 -29.68
CA GLY A 381 7.99 -29.40 -29.92
C GLY A 381 9.09 -29.38 -28.84
N GLY A 382 9.02 -28.49 -27.84
CA GLY A 382 9.99 -28.42 -26.75
C GLY A 382 9.82 -29.52 -25.70
N GLN A 383 10.92 -29.95 -25.06
CA GLN A 383 10.86 -30.82 -23.89
C GLN A 383 10.56 -30.03 -22.60
N GLN A 384 9.71 -30.60 -21.75
CA GLN A 384 9.31 -30.03 -20.46
C GLN A 384 10.47 -30.06 -19.45
N LYS A 385 11.28 -28.99 -19.42
CA LYS A 385 12.34 -28.80 -18.42
C LYS A 385 11.92 -27.79 -17.36
N PHE A 386 11.56 -28.29 -16.19
CA PHE A 386 11.37 -27.46 -15.00
C PHE A 386 12.68 -26.77 -14.59
N LYS A 387 12.55 -25.52 -14.13
CA LYS A 387 13.59 -24.73 -13.48
C LYS A 387 12.97 -23.99 -12.31
N GLU A 388 13.73 -23.81 -11.25
CA GLU A 388 13.33 -22.96 -10.14
C GLU A 388 13.30 -21.49 -10.57
N ARG A 389 12.24 -20.76 -10.22
CA ARG A 389 12.02 -19.37 -10.60
C ARG A 389 11.43 -18.59 -9.43
N ARG A 390 11.93 -17.38 -9.19
CA ARG A 390 11.23 -16.39 -8.38
C ARG A 390 10.17 -15.74 -9.28
N VAL A 391 8.91 -15.89 -8.89
CA VAL A 391 7.74 -15.49 -9.67
C VAL A 391 7.05 -14.34 -8.95
N PHE A 392 6.78 -13.26 -9.68
CA PHE A 392 6.10 -12.06 -9.17
C PHE A 392 4.78 -11.87 -9.92
N LEU A 393 3.66 -11.84 -9.19
CA LEU A 393 2.33 -11.60 -9.76
C LEU A 393 1.88 -10.17 -9.46
N PHE A 394 1.64 -9.39 -10.51
CA PHE A 394 1.06 -8.05 -10.44
C PHE A 394 -0.35 -8.03 -11.03
N GLU A 395 -1.11 -6.96 -10.76
CA GLU A 395 -2.45 -6.73 -11.35
C GLU A 395 -2.47 -6.79 -12.89
N GLN A 396 -1.37 -6.45 -13.58
CA GLN A 396 -1.29 -6.44 -15.05
C GLN A 396 -0.39 -7.51 -15.68
N ILE A 397 0.50 -8.16 -14.93
CA ILE A 397 1.52 -9.07 -15.48
C ILE A 397 2.01 -10.10 -14.45
N ILE A 398 2.34 -11.31 -14.87
CA ILE A 398 3.18 -12.24 -14.10
C ILE A 398 4.60 -12.24 -14.69
N ILE A 399 5.62 -12.16 -13.83
CA ILE A 399 7.03 -12.11 -14.21
C ILE A 399 7.75 -13.33 -13.65
N PHE A 400 8.52 -14.00 -14.50
CA PHE A 400 9.38 -15.14 -14.15
C PHE A 400 10.85 -14.70 -14.17
N SER A 401 11.53 -14.89 -13.04
CA SER A 401 12.93 -14.52 -12.87
C SER A 401 13.77 -15.65 -12.27
N GLU A 402 15.07 -15.58 -12.48
CA GLU A 402 16.07 -16.47 -11.87
C GLU A 402 16.73 -15.72 -10.71
N MET A 403 16.61 -16.27 -9.50
CA MET A 403 17.25 -15.73 -8.31
C MET A 403 18.74 -16.09 -8.35
N ILE A 404 19.61 -15.09 -8.21
CA ILE A 404 21.05 -15.27 -8.09
C ILE A 404 21.47 -14.79 -6.70
N GLU A 405 21.95 -15.74 -5.90
CA GLU A 405 22.63 -15.49 -4.64
C GLU A 405 24.07 -15.03 -4.94
N SER A 406 24.49 -13.91 -4.35
CA SER A 406 25.84 -13.39 -4.52
C SER A 406 26.83 -14.20 -3.66
N LYS A 407 27.78 -14.86 -4.32
CA LYS A 407 28.76 -15.75 -3.69
C LYS A 407 29.96 -15.04 -3.04
N LYS A 408 29.98 -13.70 -3.03
CA LYS A 408 31.12 -12.92 -2.50
C LYS A 408 31.03 -12.65 -1.00
N ASP A 409 29.81 -12.49 -0.46
CA ASP A 409 29.57 -12.27 0.97
C ASP A 409 28.27 -12.97 1.42
N ASN A 410 28.33 -13.69 2.55
CA ASN A 410 27.16 -14.39 3.13
C ASN A 410 26.03 -13.45 3.61
N PHE A 411 26.25 -12.13 3.56
CA PHE A 411 25.27 -11.08 3.89
C PHE A 411 24.79 -10.31 2.64
N SER A 412 25.26 -10.67 1.45
CA SER A 412 24.89 -9.97 0.22
C SER A 412 23.49 -10.38 -0.27
N ASN A 413 22.67 -9.37 -0.57
CA ASN A 413 21.26 -9.55 -0.90
C ASN A 413 21.08 -10.25 -2.28
N PRO A 414 20.03 -11.07 -2.47
CA PRO A 414 19.79 -11.74 -3.74
C PRO A 414 19.39 -10.75 -4.83
N THR A 415 19.83 -11.05 -6.06
CA THR A 415 19.47 -10.31 -7.29
C THR A 415 18.55 -11.19 -8.14
N TYR A 416 17.61 -10.58 -8.86
CA TYR A 416 16.66 -11.31 -9.72
C TYR A 416 16.93 -10.99 -11.18
N ILE A 417 17.18 -12.01 -12.01
CA ILE A 417 17.40 -11.83 -13.45
C ILE A 417 16.13 -12.22 -14.19
N TYR A 418 15.53 -11.25 -14.91
CA TYR A 418 14.37 -11.48 -15.77
C TYR A 418 14.60 -12.63 -16.76
N LYS A 419 13.57 -13.45 -17.00
CA LYS A 419 13.59 -14.53 -18.00
C LYS A 419 12.40 -14.48 -18.95
N ASN A 420 11.18 -14.33 -18.43
CA ASN A 420 9.96 -14.28 -19.24
C ASN A 420 8.83 -13.59 -18.47
N SER A 421 7.76 -13.17 -19.15
CA SER A 421 6.55 -12.62 -18.51
C SER A 421 5.31 -12.83 -19.36
N LEU A 422 4.14 -12.83 -18.72
CA LEU A 422 2.84 -12.95 -19.38
C LEU A 422 1.88 -11.89 -18.85
N LYS A 423 1.43 -10.99 -19.72
CA LYS A 423 0.46 -9.94 -19.37
C LYS A 423 -0.91 -10.55 -19.14
N VAL A 424 -1.62 -10.10 -18.11
CA VAL A 424 -2.92 -10.65 -17.69
C VAL A 424 -3.94 -10.57 -18.83
N ASN A 425 -3.92 -9.49 -19.63
CA ASN A 425 -4.76 -9.33 -20.82
C ASN A 425 -4.48 -10.29 -21.99
N LYS A 426 -3.47 -11.15 -21.85
CA LYS A 426 -3.11 -12.23 -22.77
C LYS A 426 -3.08 -13.59 -22.07
N MET A 427 -3.36 -13.64 -20.77
CA MET A 427 -3.22 -14.83 -19.97
C MET A 427 -4.47 -15.71 -20.05
N SER A 428 -4.29 -17.01 -19.86
CA SER A 428 -5.36 -17.89 -19.41
C SER A 428 -4.85 -18.97 -18.49
N LEU A 429 -5.64 -19.25 -17.47
CA LEU A 429 -5.37 -20.20 -16.41
C LEU A 429 -6.04 -21.55 -16.72
N CYS A 430 -5.34 -22.65 -16.45
CA CYS A 430 -5.92 -23.97 -16.28
C CYS A 430 -5.52 -24.48 -14.89
N ASP A 431 -6.54 -24.70 -14.04
CA ASP A 431 -6.37 -24.95 -12.60
C ASP A 431 -5.84 -26.35 -12.27
N THR A 432 -6.00 -27.29 -13.19
CA THR A 432 -5.72 -28.71 -12.99
C THR A 432 -4.90 -29.26 -14.16
N VAL A 433 -3.81 -29.96 -13.81
CA VAL A 433 -3.07 -30.82 -14.74
C VAL A 433 -3.35 -32.27 -14.32
N GLU A 434 -3.72 -33.13 -15.27
CA GLU A 434 -4.13 -34.50 -14.97
C GLU A 434 -3.00 -35.27 -14.25
N GLY A 435 -3.34 -35.93 -13.14
CA GLY A 435 -2.40 -36.67 -12.29
C GLY A 435 -1.44 -35.84 -11.44
N GLU A 436 -1.46 -34.51 -11.53
CA GLU A 436 -0.45 -33.61 -10.96
C GLU A 436 -1.11 -32.53 -10.06
N PRO A 437 -1.50 -32.89 -8.81
CA PRO A 437 -2.34 -32.04 -7.96
C PRO A 437 -1.70 -30.69 -7.64
N LEU A 438 -0.37 -30.64 -7.46
CA LEU A 438 0.39 -29.41 -7.18
C LEU A 438 0.63 -28.51 -8.41
N ARG A 439 0.16 -28.88 -9.61
CA ARG A 439 0.40 -28.12 -10.84
C ARG A 439 -0.81 -27.37 -11.36
N PHE A 440 -0.54 -26.22 -11.98
CA PHE A 440 -1.45 -25.43 -12.79
C PHE A 440 -0.71 -24.92 -14.04
N GLN A 441 -1.45 -24.47 -15.06
CA GLN A 441 -0.86 -23.98 -16.32
C GLN A 441 -1.34 -22.57 -16.64
N LEU A 442 -0.41 -21.70 -17.05
CA LEU A 442 -0.72 -20.43 -17.70
C LEU A 442 -0.40 -20.52 -19.19
N THR A 443 -1.28 -19.99 -20.04
CA THR A 443 -1.16 -20.04 -21.50
C THR A 443 -1.30 -18.65 -22.09
N ASP A 444 -0.37 -18.26 -22.97
CA ASP A 444 -0.46 -17.03 -23.75
C ASP A 444 -1.51 -17.16 -24.86
N ARG A 445 -2.44 -16.20 -24.93
CA ARG A 445 -3.51 -16.10 -25.94
C ARG A 445 -3.16 -15.14 -27.09
N THR A 446 -1.92 -14.64 -27.14
CA THR A 446 -1.45 -13.86 -28.29
C THR A 446 -1.58 -14.69 -29.58
N PRO A 447 -2.23 -14.18 -30.65
CA PRO A 447 -2.36 -14.92 -31.90
C PRO A 447 -0.99 -15.35 -32.45
N GLY A 448 -0.81 -16.66 -32.66
CA GLY A 448 0.46 -17.26 -33.11
C GLY A 448 1.45 -17.62 -31.99
N SER A 449 1.07 -17.45 -30.71
CA SER A 449 1.86 -17.91 -29.56
C SER A 449 1.38 -19.27 -29.06
N ASP A 450 2.30 -20.24 -28.99
CA ASP A 450 2.08 -21.57 -28.40
C ASP A 450 2.64 -21.68 -26.95
N VAL A 451 3.02 -20.54 -26.34
CA VAL A 451 3.75 -20.50 -25.06
C VAL A 451 2.86 -20.93 -23.91
N ARG A 452 3.23 -22.03 -23.26
CA ARG A 452 2.62 -22.55 -22.03
C ARG A 452 3.64 -22.58 -20.90
N MET A 453 3.26 -22.03 -19.75
CA MET A 453 3.99 -22.10 -18.50
C MET A 453 3.30 -23.13 -17.61
N ILE A 454 3.93 -24.29 -17.40
CA ILE A 454 3.47 -25.29 -16.43
C ILE A 454 4.18 -24.97 -15.11
N ILE A 455 3.41 -24.67 -14.08
CA ILE A 455 3.89 -24.19 -12.78
C ILE A 455 3.53 -25.24 -11.72
N GLN A 456 4.50 -25.62 -10.90
CA GLN A 456 4.33 -26.48 -9.75
C GLN A 456 4.55 -25.67 -8.46
N ALA A 457 3.55 -25.72 -7.58
CA ALA A 457 3.56 -25.08 -6.27
C ALA A 457 4.28 -25.93 -5.21
N ASN A 458 4.60 -25.29 -4.08
CA ASN A 458 5.29 -25.94 -2.96
C ASN A 458 4.35 -26.74 -2.04
N SER A 459 3.07 -26.39 -2.03
CA SER A 459 1.99 -27.10 -1.32
C SER A 459 0.66 -26.92 -2.06
N GLU A 460 -0.37 -27.69 -1.67
CA GLU A 460 -1.71 -27.57 -2.25
C GLU A 460 -2.36 -26.23 -1.90
N GLU A 461 -2.28 -25.79 -0.64
CA GLU A 461 -2.66 -24.44 -0.18
C GLU A 461 -1.95 -23.32 -0.96
N ASN A 462 -0.66 -23.48 -1.26
CA ASN A 462 0.10 -22.52 -2.05
C ASN A 462 -0.41 -22.49 -3.50
N LYS A 463 -0.69 -23.65 -4.12
CA LYS A 463 -1.37 -23.70 -5.42
C LYS A 463 -2.74 -23.01 -5.36
N GLU A 464 -3.57 -23.33 -4.39
CA GLU A 464 -4.91 -22.74 -4.25
C GLU A 464 -4.85 -21.22 -4.12
N THR A 465 -3.90 -20.71 -3.34
CA THR A 465 -3.63 -19.26 -3.20
C THR A 465 -3.27 -18.62 -4.55
N TRP A 466 -2.33 -19.20 -5.30
CA TRP A 466 -1.95 -18.71 -6.63
C TRP A 466 -3.08 -18.80 -7.65
N VAL A 467 -3.78 -19.93 -7.71
CA VAL A 467 -4.93 -20.18 -8.60
C VAL A 467 -6.07 -19.21 -8.29
N LYS A 468 -6.43 -19.03 -7.02
CA LYS A 468 -7.49 -18.11 -6.57
C LYS A 468 -7.17 -16.66 -6.93
N GLN A 469 -5.92 -16.24 -6.72
CA GLN A 469 -5.51 -14.85 -7.02
C GLN A 469 -5.41 -14.58 -8.52
N ILE A 470 -4.91 -15.53 -9.33
CA ILE A 470 -4.86 -15.40 -10.79
C ILE A 470 -6.28 -15.44 -11.39
N ARG A 471 -7.18 -16.30 -10.88
CA ARG A 471 -8.57 -16.30 -11.34
C ARG A 471 -9.26 -14.98 -11.03
N SER A 472 -9.12 -14.46 -9.80
CA SER A 472 -9.67 -13.16 -9.38
C SER A 472 -9.31 -11.99 -10.31
N ILE A 473 -8.04 -11.88 -10.75
CA ILE A 473 -7.63 -10.82 -11.70
C ILE A 473 -8.11 -11.06 -13.14
N LEU A 474 -8.28 -12.32 -13.56
CA LEU A 474 -8.87 -12.66 -14.86
C LEU A 474 -10.38 -12.39 -14.88
N ASP A 475 -11.08 -12.68 -13.77
CA ASP A 475 -12.51 -12.43 -13.60
C ASP A 475 -12.79 -10.91 -13.60
N MET A 476 -12.07 -10.12 -12.79
CA MET A 476 -12.16 -8.65 -12.80
C MET A 476 -11.88 -8.04 -14.18
N GLN A 477 -10.97 -8.62 -14.95
CA GLN A 477 -10.69 -8.19 -16.32
C GLN A 477 -11.80 -8.59 -17.30
N GLY A 478 -12.35 -9.79 -17.16
CA GLY A 478 -13.51 -10.24 -17.92
C GLY A 478 -14.72 -9.35 -17.70
N ASP A 479 -15.00 -9.00 -16.45
CA ASP A 479 -16.06 -8.09 -16.03
C ASP A 479 -15.87 -6.68 -16.60
N PHE A 480 -14.65 -6.14 -16.54
CA PHE A 480 -14.31 -4.87 -17.19
C PHE A 480 -14.50 -4.91 -18.71
N LEU A 481 -14.16 -6.03 -19.38
CA LEU A 481 -14.41 -6.22 -20.81
C LEU A 481 -15.92 -6.32 -21.12
N ARG A 482 -16.74 -6.99 -20.28
CA ARG A 482 -18.21 -6.97 -20.42
C ARG A 482 -18.75 -5.54 -20.29
N ALA A 483 -18.27 -4.78 -19.31
CA ALA A 483 -18.66 -3.39 -19.10
C ALA A 483 -18.29 -2.49 -20.29
N LEU A 484 -17.14 -2.68 -20.93
CA LEU A 484 -16.76 -1.95 -22.16
C LEU A 484 -17.57 -2.38 -23.39
N GLN A 485 -17.89 -3.68 -23.52
CA GLN A 485 -18.65 -4.21 -24.67
C GLN A 485 -20.15 -3.88 -24.61
N SER A 486 -20.71 -3.64 -23.42
CA SER A 486 -22.13 -3.25 -23.27
C SER A 486 -22.38 -2.33 -22.07
N PRO A 487 -21.89 -1.06 -22.09
CA PRO A 487 -21.93 -0.17 -20.94
C PRO A 487 -23.34 0.09 -20.40
N ILE A 488 -24.32 0.25 -21.29
CA ILE A 488 -25.72 0.54 -20.94
C ILE A 488 -26.40 -0.67 -20.29
N ALA A 489 -26.00 -1.90 -20.64
CA ALA A 489 -26.52 -3.10 -19.99
C ALA A 489 -25.89 -3.26 -18.60
N TYR A 490 -24.57 -3.18 -18.51
CA TYR A 490 -23.81 -3.30 -17.26
C TYR A 490 -24.23 -2.26 -16.21
N GLN A 491 -24.45 -0.99 -16.61
CA GLN A 491 -24.96 0.03 -15.71
C GLN A 491 -26.39 -0.27 -15.22
N LYS A 492 -27.27 -0.83 -16.06
CA LYS A 492 -28.65 -1.20 -15.69
C LYS A 492 -28.72 -2.46 -14.80
N GLU A 493 -27.71 -3.31 -14.88
CA GLU A 493 -27.52 -4.47 -14.02
C GLU A 493 -27.06 -4.02 -12.63
N LEU A 494 -26.00 -3.20 -12.57
CA LEU A 494 -25.49 -2.61 -11.34
C LEU A 494 -26.52 -1.74 -10.59
N THR A 495 -27.42 -1.04 -11.30
CA THR A 495 -28.52 -0.27 -10.68
C THR A 495 -29.80 -1.08 -10.42
N LYS A 496 -29.73 -2.42 -10.48
CA LYS A 496 -30.78 -3.34 -10.00
C LYS A 496 -30.38 -4.13 -8.75
N GLU A 497 -29.08 -4.13 -8.43
CA GLU A 497 -28.52 -4.74 -7.22
C GLU A 497 -28.35 -3.71 -6.08
N LEU A 498 -28.87 -2.49 -6.29
CA LEU A 498 -28.98 -1.36 -5.35
C LEU A 498 -30.46 -1.01 -5.13
#